data_AF-A0A2V6NRJ3-F1
#
_entry.id   AF-A0A2V6NRJ3-F1
#
_cell.length_a   1.000
_cell.length_b   1.000
_cell.length_c   1.000
_cell.angle_alpha   90.00
_cell.angle_beta   90.00
_cell.angle_gamma   90.00
#
_symmetry.space_group_name_H-M   'P 1'
#
loop_
_entity.id
_entity.type
_entity.pdbx_description
1 polymer ?
#
loop_
_entity_poly.entity_id
_entity_poly.type
_entity_poly.pdbx_seq_one_letter_code
_entity_poly.pdbx_strand_id
1 'polypeptide(L)'
;MLRALVRHWELKLLSLVVAVTLWFFVVGGEKSEIMLSARLEYVNLPPGLTLVGPTPETIDVLVQGVRTTLARLTPEDLRAEVNLARLRAGEAVVQLVPDSVLKPRGVSVLRLSPSRVHLALEPIATAEVRVVPRLTGTPEPGYRVGAVSITPPTVEVRGPRSEVASRAEIHTSPIDVSGARGPITRSVALAPAPGAVRLTKTRAVDVTVEIREQRVVPQNRPPR
;
A
#
# COMPACT_ATOMS: atom_id res chain seq x y z
N MET A 1 41.69 -66.69 -14.28
CA MET A 1 41.40 -65.36 -13.69
C MET A 1 39.90 -65.11 -13.47
N LEU A 2 38.97 -65.56 -14.34
CA LEU A 2 37.51 -65.34 -14.14
C LEU A 2 36.85 -66.13 -12.99
N ARG A 3 37.40 -67.27 -12.53
CA ARG A 3 36.80 -68.09 -11.45
C ARG A 3 36.80 -67.43 -10.07
N ALA A 4 37.69 -66.47 -9.82
CA ALA A 4 37.70 -65.68 -8.58
C ALA A 4 36.55 -64.66 -8.53
N LEU A 5 36.04 -64.24 -9.70
CA LEU A 5 34.90 -63.32 -9.77
C LEU A 5 33.58 -64.00 -9.40
N VAL A 6 33.40 -65.28 -9.77
CA VAL A 6 32.14 -66.03 -9.58
C VAL A 6 32.01 -66.64 -8.18
N ARG A 7 33.10 -66.69 -7.40
CA ARG A 7 33.06 -67.17 -6.00
C ARG A 7 32.39 -66.11 -5.11
N HIS A 8 31.39 -66.53 -4.33
CA HIS A 8 30.52 -65.67 -3.49
C HIS A 8 29.66 -64.65 -4.25
N TRP A 9 29.19 -65.00 -5.45
CA TRP A 9 28.31 -64.12 -6.25
C TRP A 9 27.01 -63.74 -5.50
N GLU A 10 26.51 -64.61 -4.62
CA GLU A 10 25.32 -64.37 -3.78
C GLU A 10 25.52 -63.22 -2.79
N LEU A 11 26.66 -63.19 -2.09
CA LEU A 11 26.98 -62.13 -1.13
C LEU A 11 27.22 -60.79 -1.84
N LYS A 12 27.84 -60.83 -3.03
CA LYS A 12 28.03 -59.64 -3.86
C LYS A 12 26.69 -59.09 -4.36
N LEU A 13 25.78 -59.96 -4.82
CA LEU A 13 24.44 -59.59 -5.24
C LEU A 13 23.65 -58.96 -4.07
N LEU A 14 23.68 -59.59 -2.89
CA LEU A 14 23.04 -59.08 -1.69
C LEU A 14 23.58 -57.68 -1.33
N SER A 15 24.89 -57.50 -1.36
CA SER A 15 25.52 -56.20 -1.06
C SER A 15 25.14 -55.12 -2.08
N LEU A 16 25.02 -55.49 -3.36
CA LEU A 16 24.60 -54.58 -4.42
C LEU A 16 23.15 -54.16 -4.23
N VAL A 17 22.25 -55.09 -3.92
CA VAL A 17 20.83 -54.80 -3.65
C VAL A 17 20.70 -53.85 -2.47
N VAL A 18 21.36 -54.16 -1.35
CA VAL A 18 21.34 -53.29 -0.15
C VAL A 18 21.90 -51.91 -0.48
N ALA A 19 23.02 -51.83 -1.21
CA ALA A 19 23.60 -50.55 -1.62
C ALA A 19 22.65 -49.74 -2.53
N VAL A 20 21.97 -50.38 -3.49
CA VAL A 20 21.00 -49.73 -4.37
C VAL A 20 19.76 -49.26 -3.59
N THR A 21 19.25 -50.07 -2.66
CA THR A 21 18.14 -49.67 -1.78
C THR A 21 18.53 -48.49 -0.89
N LEU A 22 19.71 -48.53 -0.28
CA LEU A 22 20.22 -47.44 0.55
C LEU A 22 20.46 -46.17 -0.28
N TRP A 23 21.03 -46.32 -1.48
CA TRP A 23 21.23 -45.21 -2.40
C TRP A 23 19.91 -44.58 -2.83
N PHE A 24 18.89 -45.38 -3.16
CA PHE A 24 17.56 -44.87 -3.50
C PHE A 24 16.89 -44.17 -2.30
N PHE A 25 17.08 -44.69 -1.09
CA PHE A 25 16.59 -44.04 0.13
C PHE A 25 17.28 -42.70 0.42
N VAL A 26 18.58 -42.60 0.14
CA VAL A 26 19.37 -41.37 0.32
C VAL A 26 19.10 -40.33 -0.77
N VAL A 27 18.93 -40.76 -2.03
CA VAL A 27 18.66 -39.87 -3.19
C VAL A 27 17.17 -39.50 -3.30
N GLY A 28 16.30 -40.27 -2.63
CA GLY A 28 14.85 -40.09 -2.61
C GLY A 28 14.41 -38.86 -1.83
N GLY A 29 14.63 -37.67 -2.39
CA GLY A 29 13.97 -36.44 -1.97
C GLY A 29 14.92 -35.31 -1.62
N GLU A 30 15.63 -34.79 -2.62
CA GLU A 30 16.23 -33.45 -2.54
C GLU A 30 15.11 -32.40 -2.46
N LYS A 31 14.58 -32.21 -1.26
CA LYS A 31 13.77 -31.05 -0.93
C LYS A 31 14.69 -29.85 -0.92
N SER A 32 14.36 -28.86 -1.73
CA SER A 32 15.07 -27.58 -1.75
C SER A 32 14.25 -26.55 -0.99
N GLU A 33 14.91 -25.51 -0.51
CA GLU A 33 14.30 -24.38 0.19
C GLU A 33 14.61 -23.11 -0.59
N ILE A 34 13.58 -22.32 -0.89
CA ILE A 34 13.72 -21.03 -1.55
C ILE A 34 12.94 -19.96 -0.79
N MET A 35 13.45 -18.73 -0.82
CA MET A 35 12.75 -17.56 -0.28
C MET A 35 11.95 -16.92 -1.40
N LEU A 36 10.65 -16.68 -1.18
CA LEU A 36 9.77 -15.99 -2.11
C LEU A 36 8.95 -14.96 -1.35
N SER A 37 8.60 -13.86 -2.01
CA SER A 37 7.69 -12.88 -1.44
C SER A 37 6.24 -13.26 -1.76
N ALA A 38 5.41 -13.39 -0.74
CA ALA A 38 3.96 -13.63 -0.87
C ALA A 38 3.19 -12.33 -0.65
N ARG A 39 2.07 -12.16 -1.35
CA ARG A 39 1.17 -11.02 -1.14
C ARG A 39 0.36 -11.23 0.14
N LEU A 40 0.29 -10.20 0.98
CA LEU A 40 -0.49 -10.20 2.20
C LEU A 40 -1.86 -9.55 1.94
N GLU A 41 -2.93 -10.32 2.18
CA GLU A 41 -4.31 -9.87 2.00
C GLU A 41 -5.02 -9.79 3.36
N TYR A 42 -5.68 -8.67 3.61
CA TYR A 42 -6.44 -8.43 4.83
C TYR A 42 -7.93 -8.73 4.59
N VAL A 43 -8.41 -9.84 5.14
CA VAL A 43 -9.78 -10.33 4.92
C VAL A 43 -10.68 -10.07 6.12
N ASN A 44 -11.99 -9.93 5.85
CA ASN A 44 -13.03 -9.71 6.87
C ASN A 44 -12.80 -8.49 7.77
N LEU A 45 -12.42 -7.35 7.18
CA LEU A 45 -12.34 -6.08 7.90
C LEU A 45 -13.74 -5.69 8.43
N PRO A 46 -13.91 -5.47 9.75
CA PRO A 46 -15.19 -5.09 10.31
C PRO A 46 -15.74 -3.79 9.70
N PRO A 47 -17.06 -3.69 9.47
CA PRO A 47 -17.66 -2.50 8.87
C PRO A 47 -17.41 -1.27 9.75
N GLY A 48 -17.05 -0.16 9.11
CA GLY A 48 -16.77 1.10 9.80
C GLY A 48 -15.38 1.20 10.41
N LEU A 49 -14.51 0.20 10.25
CA LEU A 49 -13.09 0.30 10.58
C LEU A 49 -12.24 0.42 9.30
N THR A 50 -11.07 1.03 9.44
CA THR A 50 -10.03 1.10 8.40
C THR A 50 -8.66 0.86 9.02
N LEU A 51 -7.76 0.29 8.23
CA LEU A 51 -6.36 0.15 8.61
C LEU A 51 -5.65 1.50 8.49
N VAL A 52 -4.77 1.78 9.44
CA VAL A 52 -3.98 3.02 9.51
C VAL A 52 -2.50 2.67 9.70
N GLY A 53 -1.62 3.43 9.06
CA GLY A 53 -0.18 3.31 9.22
C GLY A 53 0.49 2.33 8.25
N PRO A 54 1.76 1.96 8.52
CA PRO A 54 2.56 1.13 7.62
C PRO A 54 2.12 -0.34 7.73
N THR A 55 1.24 -0.75 6.83
CA THR A 55 0.87 -2.17 6.69
C THR A 55 1.68 -2.81 5.56
N PRO A 56 2.44 -3.88 5.81
CA PRO A 56 3.16 -4.58 4.74
C PRO A 56 2.15 -5.17 3.74
N GLU A 57 2.43 -4.99 2.45
CA GLU A 57 1.66 -5.61 1.36
C GLU A 57 2.25 -6.96 0.94
N THR A 58 3.50 -7.22 1.31
CA THR A 58 4.23 -8.44 1.01
C THR A 58 4.97 -8.94 2.24
N ILE A 59 5.13 -10.26 2.32
CA ILE A 59 5.93 -10.93 3.35
C ILE A 59 6.87 -11.92 2.68
N ASP A 60 8.05 -12.13 3.27
CA ASP A 60 8.98 -13.14 2.80
C ASP A 60 8.62 -14.49 3.41
N VAL A 61 8.51 -15.49 2.54
CA VAL A 61 8.08 -16.84 2.84
C VAL A 61 9.19 -17.79 2.42
N LEU A 62 9.74 -18.51 3.39
CA LEU A 62 10.63 -19.62 3.13
C LEU A 62 9.79 -20.86 2.84
N VAL A 63 9.87 -21.35 1.61
CA VAL A 63 9.14 -22.51 1.16
C VAL A 63 10.07 -23.70 0.88
N GLN A 64 9.59 -24.90 1.19
CA GLN A 64 10.27 -26.16 0.95
C GLN A 64 9.43 -27.04 0.03
N GLY A 65 10.07 -27.69 -0.94
CA GLY A 65 9.39 -28.54 -1.90
C GLY A 65 10.35 -29.27 -2.84
N VAL A 66 9.79 -30.01 -3.78
CA VAL A 66 10.56 -30.66 -4.85
C VAL A 66 11.13 -29.58 -5.77
N ARG A 67 12.40 -29.73 -6.18
CA ARG A 67 13.11 -28.74 -6.99
C ARG A 67 12.35 -28.31 -8.26
N THR A 68 11.66 -29.22 -8.92
CA THR A 68 10.86 -28.95 -10.13
C THR A 68 9.60 -28.12 -9.84
N THR A 69 8.97 -28.33 -8.69
CA THR A 69 7.81 -27.54 -8.24
C THR A 69 8.23 -26.14 -7.84
N LEU A 70 9.32 -26.02 -7.07
CA LEU A 70 9.85 -24.73 -6.63
C LEU A 70 10.34 -23.87 -7.80
N ALA A 71 10.94 -24.48 -8.83
CA ALA A 71 11.39 -23.75 -10.02
C ALA A 71 10.25 -23.17 -10.88
N ARG A 72 9.01 -23.62 -10.69
CA ARG A 72 7.82 -23.11 -11.39
C ARG A 72 6.97 -22.18 -10.54
N LEU A 73 7.28 -22.08 -9.25
CA LEU A 73 6.47 -21.35 -8.28
C LEU A 73 6.68 -19.86 -8.48
N THR A 74 5.58 -19.12 -8.57
CA THR A 74 5.61 -17.66 -8.68
C THR A 74 5.14 -17.00 -7.37
N PRO A 75 5.52 -15.73 -7.11
CA PRO A 75 4.97 -14.95 -6.00
C PRO A 75 3.44 -14.90 -5.95
N GLU A 76 2.76 -14.97 -7.10
CA GLU A 76 1.29 -14.88 -7.21
C GLU A 76 0.57 -16.15 -6.73
N ASP A 77 1.27 -17.29 -6.74
CA ASP A 77 0.80 -18.57 -6.23
C ASP A 77 0.81 -18.64 -4.70
N LEU A 78 1.46 -17.68 -4.04
CA LEU A 78 1.57 -17.58 -2.58
C LEU A 78 0.78 -16.37 -2.08
N ARG A 79 -0.33 -16.64 -1.39
CA ARG A 79 -1.17 -15.59 -0.80
C ARG A 79 -1.33 -15.83 0.69
N ALA A 80 -0.93 -14.85 1.49
CA ALA A 80 -1.08 -14.89 2.93
C ALA A 80 -2.33 -14.12 3.33
N GLU A 81 -3.27 -14.76 4.02
CA GLU A 81 -4.50 -14.12 4.47
C GLU A 81 -4.45 -13.80 5.97
N VAL A 82 -4.82 -12.57 6.32
CA VAL A 82 -4.96 -12.11 7.70
C VAL A 82 -6.42 -11.81 7.99
N ASN A 83 -7.03 -12.61 8.85
CA ASN A 83 -8.43 -12.42 9.23
C ASN A 83 -8.56 -11.34 10.32
N LEU A 84 -9.21 -10.23 9.98
CA LEU A 84 -9.42 -9.08 10.86
C LEU A 84 -10.77 -9.10 11.59
N ALA A 85 -11.62 -10.11 11.37
CA ALA A 85 -13.00 -10.14 11.89
C ALA A 85 -13.11 -10.05 13.41
N ARG A 86 -12.08 -10.52 14.12
CA ARG A 86 -12.04 -10.53 15.60
C ARG A 86 -11.38 -9.30 16.20
N LEU A 87 -10.86 -8.40 15.36
CA LEU A 87 -10.17 -7.19 15.82
C LEU A 87 -11.17 -6.07 16.09
N ARG A 88 -10.80 -5.20 17.03
CA ARG A 88 -11.54 -4.00 17.40
C ARG A 88 -10.68 -2.78 17.07
N ALA A 89 -11.28 -1.59 17.17
CA ALA A 89 -10.53 -0.34 17.07
C ALA A 89 -9.38 -0.32 18.10
N GLY A 90 -8.20 0.13 17.68
CA GLY A 90 -6.98 0.18 18.45
C GLY A 90 -5.80 -0.52 17.75
N GLU A 91 -4.70 -0.62 18.48
CA GLU A 91 -3.52 -1.37 18.05
C GLU A 91 -3.74 -2.88 18.27
N ALA A 92 -3.39 -3.67 17.27
CA ALA A 92 -3.44 -5.11 17.31
C ALA A 92 -2.16 -5.70 16.71
N VAL A 93 -1.66 -6.77 17.31
CA VAL A 93 -0.55 -7.54 16.76
C VAL A 93 -1.08 -8.88 16.31
N VAL A 94 -0.98 -9.16 15.02
CA VAL A 94 -1.42 -10.43 14.44
C VAL A 94 -0.20 -11.29 14.13
N GLN A 95 -0.23 -12.53 14.62
CA GLN A 95 0.80 -13.52 14.32
C GLN A 95 0.45 -14.25 13.02
N LEU A 96 1.38 -14.26 12.07
CA LEU A 96 1.25 -15.00 10.83
C LEU A 96 1.70 -16.44 11.05
N VAL A 97 0.85 -17.39 10.69
CA VAL A 97 1.14 -18.82 10.75
C VAL A 97 1.31 -19.41 9.34
N PRO A 98 2.17 -20.42 9.15
CA PRO A 98 2.39 -21.07 7.85
C PRO A 98 1.12 -21.61 7.16
N ASP A 99 0.07 -21.88 7.94
CA ASP A 99 -1.22 -22.38 7.46
C ASP A 99 -2.14 -21.26 6.93
N SER A 100 -1.85 -20.00 7.27
CA SER A 100 -2.54 -18.83 6.70
C SER A 100 -2.10 -18.51 5.27
N VAL A 101 -1.09 -19.21 4.75
CA VAL A 101 -0.60 -19.02 3.39
C VAL A 101 -1.22 -20.07 2.48
N LEU A 102 -2.05 -19.61 1.54
CA LEU A 102 -2.52 -20.38 0.40
C LEU A 102 -1.32 -20.73 -0.47
N LYS A 103 -1.10 -22.03 -0.66
CA LYS A 103 0.05 -22.60 -1.37
C LYS A 103 -0.38 -23.78 -2.24
N PRO A 104 0.27 -24.00 -3.40
CA PRO A 104 -0.01 -25.15 -4.24
C PRO A 104 0.45 -26.47 -3.60
N ARG A 105 -0.08 -27.58 -4.11
CA ARG A 105 0.27 -28.92 -3.61
C ARG A 105 1.77 -29.20 -3.80
N GLY A 106 2.38 -29.85 -2.83
CA GLY A 106 3.81 -30.20 -2.86
C GLY A 106 4.76 -29.09 -2.40
N VAL A 107 4.22 -27.98 -1.89
CA VAL A 107 4.97 -26.88 -1.27
C VAL A 107 4.58 -26.76 0.20
N SER A 108 5.58 -26.70 1.08
CA SER A 108 5.43 -26.47 2.52
C SER A 108 6.04 -25.14 2.89
N VAL A 109 5.38 -24.38 3.76
CA VAL A 109 5.92 -23.12 4.27
C VAL A 109 6.65 -23.43 5.57
N LEU A 110 7.93 -23.08 5.65
CA LEU A 110 8.76 -23.30 6.83
C LEU A 110 8.82 -22.07 7.73
N ARG A 111 8.97 -20.89 7.13
CA ARG A 111 9.17 -19.64 7.86
C ARG A 111 8.51 -18.47 7.15
N LEU A 112 8.05 -17.53 7.96
CA LEU A 112 7.48 -16.26 7.54
C LEU A 112 8.30 -15.11 8.16
N SER A 113 8.57 -14.09 7.36
CA SER A 113 9.25 -12.88 7.80
C SER A 113 8.53 -11.65 7.21
N PRO A 114 7.95 -10.77 8.05
CA PRO A 114 7.85 -10.88 9.50
C PRO A 114 6.86 -11.97 9.94
N SER A 115 7.06 -12.53 11.14
CA SER A 115 6.10 -13.48 11.75
C SER A 115 4.98 -12.80 12.53
N ARG A 116 5.13 -11.49 12.80
CA ARG A 116 4.15 -10.65 13.49
C ARG A 116 3.97 -9.37 12.71
N VAL A 117 2.71 -9.00 12.50
CA VAL A 117 2.35 -7.74 11.83
C VAL A 117 1.64 -6.85 12.83
N HIS A 118 2.14 -5.63 12.95
CA HIS A 118 1.52 -4.59 13.75
C HIS A 118 0.46 -3.89 12.89
N LEU A 119 -0.78 -3.90 13.37
CA LEU A 119 -1.92 -3.30 12.69
C LEU A 119 -2.55 -2.26 13.62
N ALA A 120 -2.92 -1.12 13.08
CA ALA A 120 -3.77 -0.16 13.77
C ALA A 120 -5.10 -0.08 13.03
N LEU A 121 -6.19 -0.32 13.75
CA LEU A 121 -7.54 -0.18 13.23
C LEU A 121 -8.19 1.05 13.85
N GLU A 122 -8.72 1.92 13.00
CA GLU A 122 -9.46 3.09 13.46
C GLU A 122 -10.89 3.10 12.93
N PRO A 123 -11.84 3.66 13.71
CA PRO A 123 -13.15 3.98 13.19
C PRO A 123 -13.05 4.97 12.03
N ILE A 124 -13.85 4.72 11.00
CA ILE A 124 -14.05 5.66 9.92
C ILE A 124 -14.97 6.76 10.43
N ALA A 125 -14.49 7.99 10.38
CA ALA A 125 -15.25 9.18 10.71
C ALA A 125 -15.50 10.04 9.47
N THR A 126 -16.50 10.88 9.57
CA THR A 126 -16.82 11.90 8.59
C THR A 126 -16.73 13.26 9.27
N ALA A 127 -16.11 14.23 8.60
CA ALA A 127 -16.08 15.62 9.06
C ALA A 127 -16.20 16.59 7.90
N GLU A 128 -16.62 17.81 8.20
CA GLU A 128 -16.57 18.93 7.28
C GLU A 128 -15.24 19.66 7.41
N VAL A 129 -14.55 19.84 6.27
CA VAL A 129 -13.28 20.57 6.20
C VAL A 129 -13.42 21.80 5.32
N ARG A 130 -12.69 22.86 5.66
CA ARG A 130 -12.69 24.10 4.89
C ARG A 130 -11.90 23.91 3.60
N VAL A 131 -12.43 24.43 2.50
CA VAL A 131 -11.70 24.44 1.22
C VAL A 131 -10.86 25.70 1.11
N VAL A 132 -9.57 25.52 0.81
CA VAL A 132 -8.62 26.62 0.61
C VAL A 132 -8.09 26.58 -0.83
N PRO A 133 -8.19 27.69 -1.58
CA PRO A 133 -7.78 27.71 -2.98
C PRO A 133 -6.26 27.82 -3.05
N ARG A 134 -5.63 26.99 -3.88
CA ARG A 134 -4.20 27.12 -4.18
C ARG A 134 -4.03 27.92 -5.47
N LEU A 135 -3.64 29.18 -5.36
CA LEU A 135 -3.35 30.04 -6.51
C LEU A 135 -1.88 29.90 -6.94
N THR A 136 -1.63 29.94 -8.25
CA THR A 136 -0.28 29.92 -8.83
C THR A 136 -0.16 30.96 -9.94
N GLY A 137 1.04 31.46 -10.17
CA GLY A 137 1.29 32.53 -11.15
C GLY A 137 1.06 33.94 -10.61
N THR A 138 1.34 34.94 -11.43
CA THR A 138 1.16 36.35 -11.08
C THR A 138 0.21 37.03 -12.08
N PRO A 139 -0.80 37.80 -11.60
CA PRO A 139 -1.60 38.64 -12.48
C PRO A 139 -0.74 39.60 -13.30
N GLU A 140 -1.34 40.19 -14.32
CA GLU A 140 -0.62 41.13 -15.17
C GLU A 140 -0.13 42.37 -14.39
N PRO A 141 1.03 43.00 -14.76
CA PRO A 141 1.48 44.22 -14.12
C PRO A 141 0.38 45.30 -14.07
N GLY A 142 0.19 45.90 -12.89
CA GLY A 142 -0.91 46.84 -12.64
C GLY A 142 -2.19 46.19 -12.11
N TYR A 143 -2.24 44.86 -11.98
CA TYR A 143 -3.34 44.12 -11.37
C TYR A 143 -2.88 43.32 -10.15
N ARG A 144 -3.80 43.09 -9.21
CA ARG A 144 -3.60 42.25 -8.02
C ARG A 144 -4.78 41.32 -7.81
N VAL A 145 -4.50 40.17 -7.18
CA VAL A 145 -5.55 39.27 -6.69
C VAL A 145 -6.37 40.00 -5.62
N GLY A 146 -7.69 40.01 -5.80
CA GLY A 146 -8.68 40.57 -4.90
C GLY A 146 -9.28 39.49 -3.99
N ALA A 147 -10.60 39.55 -3.78
CA ALA A 147 -11.30 38.54 -3.01
C ALA A 147 -11.35 37.21 -3.77
N VAL A 148 -11.22 36.10 -3.05
CA VAL A 148 -11.42 34.76 -3.58
C VAL A 148 -12.63 34.16 -2.89
N SER A 149 -13.66 33.80 -3.65
CA SER A 149 -14.84 33.11 -3.16
C SER A 149 -14.85 31.67 -3.67
N ILE A 150 -15.27 30.75 -2.80
CA ILE A 150 -15.37 29.32 -3.13
C ILE A 150 -16.78 28.86 -2.78
N THR A 151 -17.39 28.14 -3.70
CA THR A 151 -18.70 27.53 -3.52
C THR A 151 -18.64 26.03 -3.84
N PRO A 152 -18.92 25.13 -2.88
CA PRO A 152 -19.17 25.37 -1.45
C PRO A 152 -17.88 25.66 -0.64
N PRO A 153 -17.95 26.43 0.46
CA PRO A 153 -16.79 26.76 1.29
C PRO A 153 -16.28 25.60 2.16
N THR A 154 -17.14 24.61 2.42
CA THR A 154 -16.81 23.39 3.17
C THR A 154 -17.17 22.16 2.35
N VAL A 155 -16.43 21.08 2.59
CA VAL A 155 -16.68 19.78 1.96
C VAL A 155 -16.59 18.66 2.97
N GLU A 156 -17.42 17.65 2.76
CA GLU A 156 -17.49 16.45 3.59
C GLU A 156 -16.38 15.46 3.18
N VAL A 157 -15.51 15.14 4.12
CA VAL A 157 -14.44 14.13 3.97
C VAL A 157 -14.68 12.95 4.89
N ARG A 158 -14.28 11.76 4.43
CA ARG A 158 -14.42 10.49 5.14
C ARG A 158 -13.08 9.78 5.19
N GLY A 159 -12.69 9.25 6.35
CA GLY A 159 -11.40 8.57 6.52
C GLY A 159 -11.17 8.10 7.96
N PRO A 160 -9.94 7.69 8.30
CA PRO A 160 -9.57 7.37 9.67
C PRO A 160 -9.88 8.52 10.62
N ARG A 161 -10.38 8.23 11.81
CA ARG A 161 -10.77 9.26 12.78
C ARG A 161 -9.62 10.22 13.10
N SER A 162 -8.40 9.72 13.29
CA SER A 162 -7.23 10.54 13.59
C SER A 162 -6.87 11.48 12.42
N GLU A 163 -6.84 10.95 11.20
CA GLU A 163 -6.54 11.73 9.99
C GLU A 163 -7.59 12.82 9.72
N VAL A 164 -8.87 12.49 9.90
CA VAL A 164 -9.97 13.43 9.68
C VAL A 164 -10.02 14.49 10.79
N ALA A 165 -9.85 14.11 12.05
CA ALA A 165 -9.88 15.06 13.18
C ALA A 165 -8.71 16.05 13.18
N SER A 166 -7.53 15.61 12.73
CA SER A 166 -6.35 16.49 12.59
C SER A 166 -6.43 17.45 11.40
N ARG A 167 -7.43 17.29 10.51
CA ARG A 167 -7.50 18.00 9.25
C ARG A 167 -8.53 19.13 9.31
N ALA A 168 -8.04 20.36 9.37
CA ALA A 168 -8.89 21.54 9.32
C ALA A 168 -9.25 21.95 7.88
N GLU A 169 -8.35 21.68 6.93
CA GLU A 169 -8.38 22.29 5.59
C GLU A 169 -8.04 21.28 4.48
N ILE A 170 -8.64 21.48 3.31
CA ILE A 170 -8.32 20.79 2.06
C ILE A 170 -8.04 21.80 0.96
N HIS A 171 -6.96 21.56 0.20
CA HIS A 171 -6.57 22.46 -0.87
C HIS A 171 -7.24 22.09 -2.19
N THR A 172 -7.52 23.08 -3.03
CA THR A 172 -7.86 22.83 -4.43
C THR A 172 -6.62 22.43 -5.23
N SER A 173 -6.83 21.85 -6.41
CA SER A 173 -5.79 21.85 -7.44
C SER A 173 -5.32 23.28 -7.75
N PRO A 174 -4.06 23.47 -8.19
CA PRO A 174 -3.54 24.80 -8.52
C PRO A 174 -4.41 25.54 -9.54
N ILE A 175 -4.68 26.80 -9.27
CA ILE A 175 -5.44 27.71 -10.13
C ILE A 175 -4.47 28.75 -10.66
N ASP A 176 -4.17 28.67 -11.96
CA ASP A 176 -3.29 29.62 -12.62
C ASP A 176 -4.00 30.96 -12.87
N VAL A 177 -3.41 32.04 -12.34
CA VAL A 177 -3.87 33.43 -12.51
C VAL A 177 -2.90 34.26 -13.35
N SER A 178 -1.95 33.62 -14.03
CA SER A 178 -0.92 34.29 -14.84
C SER A 178 -1.53 35.14 -15.95
N GLY A 179 -1.11 36.42 -16.03
CA GLY A 179 -1.53 37.35 -17.10
C GLY A 179 -3.01 37.77 -17.04
N ALA A 180 -3.70 37.48 -15.95
CA ALA A 180 -5.11 37.77 -15.84
C ALA A 180 -5.37 39.25 -15.46
N ARG A 181 -6.33 39.86 -16.17
CA ARG A 181 -6.75 41.28 -16.01
C ARG A 181 -8.17 41.45 -15.44
N GLY A 182 -8.90 40.35 -15.23
CA GLY A 182 -10.31 40.36 -14.83
C GLY A 182 -10.69 39.12 -14.01
N PRO A 183 -11.92 39.04 -13.49
CA PRO A 183 -12.33 37.95 -12.62
C PRO A 183 -12.28 36.60 -13.35
N ILE A 184 -11.74 35.59 -12.67
CA ILE A 184 -11.68 34.21 -13.17
C ILE A 184 -12.64 33.36 -12.35
N THR A 185 -13.60 32.71 -13.00
CA THR A 185 -14.42 31.67 -12.39
C THR A 185 -14.08 30.33 -13.02
N ARG A 186 -13.68 29.35 -12.21
CA ARG A 186 -13.38 27.99 -12.67
C ARG A 186 -13.90 26.96 -11.68
N SER A 187 -14.42 25.86 -12.22
CA SER A 187 -14.68 24.65 -11.44
C SER A 187 -13.37 23.87 -11.32
N VAL A 188 -12.91 23.65 -10.09
CA VAL A 188 -11.57 23.10 -9.80
C VAL A 188 -11.71 21.88 -8.91
N ALA A 189 -11.04 20.79 -9.29
CA ALA A 189 -10.99 19.58 -8.49
C ALA A 189 -10.21 19.81 -7.18
N LEU A 190 -10.65 19.18 -6.10
CA LEU A 190 -9.91 19.18 -4.84
C LEU A 190 -8.63 18.35 -4.98
N ALA A 191 -7.55 18.79 -4.35
CA ALA A 191 -6.29 18.05 -4.36
C ALA A 191 -6.48 16.71 -3.61
N PRO A 192 -5.83 15.61 -4.07
CA PRO A 192 -5.85 14.35 -3.36
C PRO A 192 -5.38 14.56 -1.92
N ALA A 193 -6.22 14.19 -0.95
CA ALA A 193 -5.79 14.18 0.43
C ALA A 193 -4.78 13.03 0.61
N PRO A 194 -3.55 13.29 1.13
CA PRO A 194 -2.63 12.21 1.47
C PRO A 194 -3.25 11.30 2.52
N GLY A 195 -2.97 10.00 2.42
CA GLY A 195 -3.49 8.97 3.32
C GLY A 195 -4.79 8.32 2.83
N ALA A 196 -5.58 7.84 3.78
CA ALA A 196 -6.80 7.06 3.52
C ALA A 196 -8.07 7.93 3.43
N VAL A 197 -7.94 9.26 3.54
CA VAL A 197 -9.07 10.19 3.41
C VAL A 197 -9.63 10.22 1.98
N ARG A 198 -10.96 10.20 1.87
CA ARG A 198 -11.72 10.22 0.62
C ARG A 198 -12.83 11.27 0.70
N LEU A 199 -13.11 11.89 -0.45
CA LEU A 199 -14.21 12.84 -0.62
C LEU A 199 -15.52 12.08 -0.87
N THR A 200 -16.56 12.41 -0.11
CA THR A 200 -17.83 11.65 -0.17
C THR A 200 -18.69 12.07 -1.35
N LYS A 201 -19.03 13.36 -1.44
CA LYS A 201 -20.02 13.89 -2.40
C LYS A 201 -19.42 14.90 -3.38
N THR A 202 -18.63 15.84 -2.86
CA THR A 202 -18.13 16.98 -3.64
C THR A 202 -16.67 16.73 -4.04
N ARG A 203 -16.43 16.60 -5.34
CA ARG A 203 -15.06 16.40 -5.90
C ARG A 203 -14.48 17.65 -6.54
N ALA A 204 -15.33 18.60 -6.91
CA ALA A 204 -14.96 19.87 -7.48
C ALA A 204 -15.71 21.00 -6.79
N VAL A 205 -15.09 22.17 -6.74
CA VAL A 205 -15.65 23.40 -6.18
C VAL A 205 -15.52 24.52 -7.21
N ASP A 206 -16.48 25.43 -7.22
CA ASP A 206 -16.41 26.62 -8.06
C ASP A 206 -15.64 27.70 -7.32
N VAL A 207 -14.52 28.13 -7.92
CA VAL A 207 -13.65 29.16 -7.37
C VAL A 207 -13.74 30.39 -8.25
N THR A 208 -14.13 31.51 -7.66
CA THR A 208 -14.11 32.83 -8.29
C THR A 208 -13.00 33.66 -7.66
N VAL A 209 -12.01 33.99 -8.48
CA VAL A 209 -10.89 34.86 -8.12
C VAL A 209 -11.15 36.22 -8.73
N GLU A 210 -11.39 37.22 -7.88
CA GLU A 210 -11.43 38.60 -8.36
C GLU A 210 -10.02 39.11 -8.65
N ILE A 211 -9.88 39.89 -9.72
CA ILE A 211 -8.64 40.58 -10.06
C ILE A 211 -8.98 42.06 -10.20
N ARG A 212 -8.24 42.91 -9.49
CA ARG A 212 -8.49 44.35 -9.43
C ARG A 212 -7.23 45.12 -9.76
N GLU A 213 -7.37 46.31 -10.32
CA GLU A 213 -6.24 47.20 -10.57
C GLU A 213 -5.54 47.60 -9.26
N GLN A 214 -4.22 47.52 -9.27
CA GLN A 214 -3.37 47.99 -8.19
C GLN A 214 -3.15 49.49 -8.36
N ARG A 215 -3.99 50.30 -7.69
CA ARG A 215 -3.72 51.74 -7.56
C ARG A 215 -2.41 51.93 -6.81
N VAL A 216 -1.36 52.30 -7.53
CA VAL A 216 -0.09 52.75 -6.95
C VAL A 216 -0.36 54.12 -6.32
N VAL A 217 -0.44 54.21 -4.99
CA VAL A 217 -0.42 55.50 -4.30
C VAL A 217 0.98 56.08 -4.50
N PRO A 218 1.15 57.22 -5.18
CA PRO A 218 2.48 57.81 -5.35
C PRO A 218 3.05 58.15 -3.98
N GLN A 219 4.15 57.50 -3.61
CA GLN A 219 4.87 57.82 -2.38
C GLN A 219 5.49 59.20 -2.58
N ASN A 220 4.96 60.17 -1.84
CA ASN A 220 5.30 61.58 -1.97
C ASN A 220 6.82 61.76 -1.81
N ARG A 221 7.46 62.33 -2.83
CA ARG A 221 8.89 62.64 -2.85
C ARG A 221 9.20 63.62 -1.70
N PRO A 222 10.22 63.39 -0.86
CA PRO A 222 10.53 64.34 0.22
C PRO A 222 10.92 65.71 -0.37
N PRO A 223 10.52 66.83 0.27
CA PRO A 223 10.97 68.15 -0.13
C PRO A 223 12.49 68.27 0.07
N ARG A 224 13.12 68.98 -0.87
CA ARG A 224 14.57 69.20 -0.96
C ARG A 224 15.18 69.82 0.29
#